data_AF-A0A6L8V982-F1
#
_entry.id   AF-A0A6L8V982-F1
#
_cell.length_a   1.000
_cell.length_b   1.000
_cell.length_c   1.000
_cell.angle_alpha   90.00
_cell.angle_beta   90.00
_cell.angle_gamma   90.00
#
_symmetry.space_group_name_H-M   'P 1'
#
loop_
_entity.id
_entity.type
_entity.pdbx_description
1 polymer ?
#
loop_
_entity_poly.entity_id
_entity_poly.type
_entity_poly.pdbx_seq_one_letter_code
_entity_poly.pdbx_strand_id
1 'polypeptide(L)'
;MTGIQFGAVYWAEQYLSSGTVAILAGTSPIFTTLLAMWSGQKKRSLHLMIGIVLGFLGTYLVATGTSHETSNGGQKLAYVGIALVLCVKFIYALALTRFQKHTRAVPSMTSNGLQMVIGGLFLLLLSLCFEHVTPSKYSPAAFGALVYLIIFGSVVGYSIFYWLLRVTNAVFPTTFTFVSPVIAMYVGVLFMNEELTLAMEIGAGSVISSVVFLNWGLRKKSKRQQIDMIKSAR
;
A
#
# COMPACT_ATOMS: atom_id res chain seq x y z
N MET A 1 2.18 15.10 0.85
CA MET A 1 2.81 13.80 0.48
C MET A 1 1.87 12.93 -0.35
N THR A 2 0.60 12.78 0.05
CA THR A 2 -0.41 11.97 -0.64
C THR A 2 -0.53 12.26 -2.14
N GLY A 3 -0.62 13.53 -2.55
CA GLY A 3 -0.70 13.91 -3.97
C GLY A 3 0.52 13.47 -4.79
N ILE A 4 1.74 13.67 -4.28
CA ILE A 4 2.99 13.24 -4.95
C ILE A 4 3.02 11.71 -5.07
N GLN A 5 2.61 11.00 -4.03
CA GLN A 5 2.58 9.53 -4.02
C GLN A 5 1.62 8.96 -5.05
N PHE A 6 0.38 9.45 -5.10
CA PHE A 6 -0.59 8.97 -6.08
C PHE A 6 -0.26 9.44 -7.50
N GLY A 7 0.21 10.68 -7.67
CA GLY A 7 0.63 11.18 -8.98
C GLY A 7 1.77 10.37 -9.59
N ALA A 8 2.80 10.02 -8.80
CA ALA A 8 3.88 9.15 -9.24
C ALA A 8 3.38 7.75 -9.65
N VAL A 9 2.42 7.20 -8.89
CA VAL A 9 1.82 5.88 -9.18
C VAL A 9 0.98 5.94 -10.45
N TYR A 10 0.05 6.89 -10.58
CA TYR A 10 -0.79 7.03 -11.77
C TYR A 10 0.01 7.32 -13.03
N TRP A 11 1.07 8.11 -12.93
CA TRP A 11 1.98 8.32 -14.05
C TRP A 11 2.73 7.04 -14.42
N ALA A 12 3.21 6.28 -13.42
CA ALA A 12 3.90 5.01 -13.67
C ALA A 12 2.95 3.94 -14.26
N GLU A 13 1.67 3.90 -13.86
CA GLU A 13 0.65 2.99 -14.40
C GLU A 13 0.36 3.21 -15.89
N GLN A 14 0.75 4.36 -16.47
CA GLN A 14 0.69 4.54 -17.93
C GLN A 14 1.71 3.66 -18.68
N TYR A 15 2.75 3.18 -17.99
CA TYR A 15 3.86 2.42 -18.56
C TYR A 15 4.10 1.07 -17.87
N LEU A 16 3.55 0.89 -16.67
CA LEU A 16 3.70 -0.29 -15.82
C LEU A 16 2.36 -0.99 -15.66
N SER A 17 2.39 -2.32 -15.63
CA SER A 17 1.20 -3.10 -15.25
C SER A 17 0.81 -2.83 -13.79
N SER A 18 -0.47 -2.99 -13.48
CA SER A 18 -1.01 -2.96 -12.11
C SER A 18 -0.26 -3.93 -11.19
N GLY A 19 0.11 -5.12 -11.70
CA GLY A 19 0.96 -6.09 -11.02
C GLY A 19 2.31 -5.48 -10.63
N THR A 20 3.04 -4.88 -11.58
CA THR A 20 4.34 -4.25 -11.30
C THR A 20 4.23 -3.18 -10.23
N VAL A 21 3.21 -2.32 -10.33
CA VAL A 21 2.94 -1.27 -9.33
C VAL A 21 2.58 -1.86 -7.96
N ALA A 22 1.89 -2.99 -7.91
CA ALA A 22 1.62 -3.72 -6.67
C ALA A 22 2.92 -4.24 -6.01
N ILE A 23 3.91 -4.75 -6.77
CA ILE A 23 5.25 -5.10 -6.23
C ILE A 23 5.88 -3.87 -5.59
N LEU A 24 5.88 -2.75 -6.32
CA LEU A 24 6.49 -1.51 -5.85
C LEU A 24 5.77 -1.00 -4.59
N ALA A 25 4.45 -1.17 -4.48
CA ALA A 25 3.71 -0.90 -3.25
C ALA A 25 4.20 -1.78 -2.07
N GLY A 26 4.48 -3.05 -2.32
CA GLY A 26 5.06 -4.00 -1.35
C GLY A 26 6.44 -3.60 -0.79
N THR A 27 7.16 -2.67 -1.43
CA THR A 27 8.45 -2.14 -0.91
C THR A 27 8.27 -1.18 0.27
N SER A 28 7.09 -0.57 0.43
CA SER A 28 6.78 0.40 1.49
C SER A 28 7.03 -0.16 2.90
N PRO A 29 6.52 -1.34 3.29
CA PRO A 29 6.82 -1.94 4.60
C PRO A 29 8.29 -2.29 4.80
N ILE A 30 9.03 -2.57 3.72
CA ILE A 30 10.48 -2.86 3.75
C ILE A 30 11.24 -1.61 4.15
N PHE A 31 11.07 -0.51 3.40
CA PHE A 31 11.71 0.76 3.72
C PHE A 31 11.33 1.25 5.11
N THR A 32 10.04 1.15 5.47
CA THR A 32 9.56 1.60 6.78
C THR A 32 10.22 0.80 7.90
N THR A 33 10.35 -0.52 7.76
CA THR A 33 10.95 -1.35 8.80
C THR A 33 12.46 -1.17 8.88
N LEU A 34 13.15 -1.10 7.73
CA LEU A 34 14.59 -0.84 7.69
C LEU A 34 14.93 0.50 8.34
N LEU A 35 14.19 1.56 8.00
CA LEU A 35 14.37 2.89 8.58
C LEU A 35 14.01 2.94 10.07
N ALA A 36 12.99 2.18 10.51
CA ALA A 36 12.64 2.06 11.92
C ALA A 36 13.71 1.30 12.73
N MET A 37 14.32 0.26 12.15
CA MET A 37 15.45 -0.46 12.76
C MET A 37 16.70 0.42 12.81
N TRP A 38 17.00 1.14 11.72
CA TRP A 38 18.13 2.07 11.65
C TRP A 38 17.98 3.24 12.62
N SER A 39 16.77 3.76 12.80
CA SER A 39 16.46 4.83 13.76
C SER A 39 16.36 4.35 15.22
N GLY A 40 16.67 3.08 15.51
CA GLY A 40 16.60 2.49 16.85
C GLY A 40 15.18 2.31 17.42
N GLN A 41 14.13 2.54 16.63
CA GLN A 41 12.74 2.50 17.08
C GLN A 41 12.20 1.06 17.21
N LYS A 42 12.79 0.11 16.46
CA LYS A 42 12.47 -1.32 16.54
C LYS A 42 13.73 -2.15 16.73
N LYS A 43 13.68 -3.07 17.70
CA LYS A 43 14.71 -4.11 17.83
C LYS A 43 14.67 -5.03 16.61
N ARG A 44 15.85 -5.42 16.11
CA ARG A 44 15.98 -6.43 15.05
C ARG A 44 15.30 -7.72 15.51
N SER A 45 14.32 -8.19 14.75
CA SER A 45 13.58 -9.42 15.02
C SER A 45 13.58 -10.28 13.78
N LEU A 46 14.07 -11.50 13.89
CA LEU A 46 14.17 -12.46 12.79
C LEU A 46 12.82 -12.68 12.10
N HIS A 47 11.73 -12.75 12.88
CA HIS A 47 10.36 -12.93 12.37
C HIS A 47 9.88 -11.75 11.51
N LEU A 48 10.32 -10.51 11.83
CA LEU A 48 10.00 -9.34 11.01
C LEU A 48 10.73 -9.38 9.68
N MET A 49 12.00 -9.81 9.67
CA MET A 49 12.78 -9.97 8.44
C MET A 49 12.19 -11.07 7.56
N ILE A 50 11.84 -12.22 8.14
CA ILE A 50 11.19 -13.33 7.40
C ILE A 50 9.86 -12.85 6.80
N GLY A 51 9.03 -12.18 7.59
CA GLY A 51 7.76 -11.63 7.10
C GLY A 51 7.97 -10.66 5.94
N ILE A 52 8.96 -9.77 6.02
CA ILE A 52 9.30 -8.83 4.94
C ILE A 52 9.72 -9.57 3.66
N VAL A 53 10.63 -10.55 3.78
CA VAL A 53 11.13 -11.31 2.63
C VAL A 53 10.00 -12.10 1.97
N LEU A 54 9.16 -12.78 2.75
CA LEU A 54 7.99 -13.49 2.24
C LEU A 54 6.98 -12.55 1.56
N GLY A 55 6.77 -11.35 2.11
CA GLY A 55 5.83 -10.38 1.54
C GLY A 55 6.35 -9.85 0.20
N PHE A 56 7.64 -9.55 0.13
CA PHE A 56 8.29 -9.10 -1.09
C PHE A 56 8.29 -10.17 -2.19
N LEU A 57 8.77 -11.37 -1.87
CA LEU A 57 8.79 -12.50 -2.82
C LEU A 57 7.39 -12.88 -3.26
N GLY A 58 6.42 -12.88 -2.34
CA GLY A 58 5.03 -13.19 -2.66
C GLY A 58 4.42 -12.17 -3.61
N THR A 59 4.61 -10.87 -3.33
CA THR A 59 4.11 -9.81 -4.22
C THR A 59 4.82 -9.84 -5.57
N TYR A 60 6.13 -10.13 -5.60
CA TYR A 60 6.90 -10.31 -6.83
C TYR A 60 6.30 -11.43 -7.70
N LEU A 61 6.03 -12.60 -7.13
CA LEU A 61 5.46 -13.74 -7.86
C LEU A 61 4.05 -13.49 -8.38
N VAL A 62 3.19 -12.81 -7.59
CA VAL A 62 1.83 -12.42 -8.04
C VAL A 62 1.92 -11.52 -9.27
N ALA A 63 2.86 -10.61 -9.28
CA ALA A 63 2.95 -9.57 -10.30
C ALA A 63 3.77 -9.95 -11.54
N THR A 64 4.73 -10.88 -11.44
CA THR A 64 5.36 -11.47 -12.63
C THR A 64 4.46 -12.46 -13.34
N GLY A 65 3.46 -13.03 -12.64
CA GLY A 65 2.43 -13.85 -13.24
C GLY A 65 1.46 -13.06 -14.14
N THR A 66 1.24 -11.77 -13.89
CA THR A 66 0.43 -10.91 -14.74
C THR A 66 1.25 -10.47 -15.96
N SER A 67 1.24 -11.25 -17.03
CA SER A 67 1.93 -10.92 -18.28
C SER A 67 1.25 -9.75 -19.00
N HIS A 68 1.90 -8.60 -19.04
CA HIS A 68 1.55 -7.52 -19.96
C HIS A 68 2.77 -7.21 -20.83
N GLU A 69 2.62 -7.39 -22.15
CA GLU A 69 3.67 -7.10 -23.12
C GLU A 69 3.91 -5.58 -23.18
N THR A 70 5.08 -5.12 -22.72
CA THR A 70 5.47 -3.71 -22.86
C THR A 70 6.04 -3.49 -24.26
N SER A 71 5.43 -2.59 -25.05
CA SER A 71 5.96 -2.25 -26.38
C SER A 71 7.37 -1.64 -26.29
N ASN A 72 8.21 -1.91 -27.29
CA ASN A 72 9.65 -1.57 -27.32
C ASN A 72 9.99 -0.07 -27.09
N GLY A 73 9.05 0.86 -27.28
CA GLY A 73 9.24 2.29 -26.99
C GLY A 73 9.01 2.68 -25.52
N GLY A 74 8.22 1.90 -24.77
CA GLY A 74 7.82 2.19 -23.39
C GLY A 74 8.82 1.75 -22.31
N GLN A 75 9.81 0.91 -22.66
CA GLN A 75 10.70 0.31 -21.66
C GLN A 75 11.54 1.34 -20.89
N LYS A 76 12.07 2.39 -21.53
CA LYS A 76 12.83 3.44 -20.83
C LYS A 76 11.96 4.20 -19.83
N LEU A 77 10.72 4.54 -20.21
CA LEU A 77 9.77 5.24 -19.35
C LEU A 77 9.26 4.34 -18.21
N ALA A 78 9.13 3.04 -18.45
CA ALA A 78 8.84 2.05 -17.41
C ALA A 78 9.94 2.04 -16.31
N TYR A 79 11.22 2.05 -16.68
CA TYR A 79 12.31 2.14 -15.68
C TYR A 79 12.28 3.46 -14.89
N VAL A 80 11.96 4.58 -15.55
CA VAL A 80 11.77 5.87 -14.87
C VAL A 80 10.58 5.80 -13.89
N GLY A 81 9.47 5.19 -14.30
CA GLY A 81 8.30 4.97 -13.44
C GLY A 81 8.62 4.12 -12.21
N ILE A 82 9.38 3.03 -12.39
CA ILE A 82 9.85 2.19 -11.29
C ILE A 82 10.70 3.01 -10.31
N ALA A 83 11.71 3.72 -10.80
CA ALA A 83 12.60 4.53 -9.97
C ALA A 83 11.84 5.62 -9.21
N LEU A 84 10.88 6.28 -9.88
CA LEU A 84 10.04 7.31 -9.29
C LEU A 84 9.17 6.77 -8.15
N VAL A 85 8.47 5.65 -8.38
CA VAL A 85 7.63 5.03 -7.35
C VAL A 85 8.48 4.59 -6.15
N LEU A 86 9.63 3.93 -6.37
CA LEU A 86 10.54 3.53 -5.29
C LEU A 86 11.02 4.72 -4.48
N CYS A 87 11.43 5.81 -5.15
CA CYS A 87 11.86 7.04 -4.49
C CYS A 87 10.74 7.61 -3.60
N VAL A 88 9.52 7.71 -4.12
CA VAL A 88 8.39 8.24 -3.33
C VAL A 88 8.01 7.31 -2.18
N LYS A 89 8.06 5.98 -2.36
CA LYS A 89 7.85 5.01 -1.26
C LYS A 89 8.92 5.14 -0.18
N PHE A 90 10.17 5.37 -0.55
CA PHE A 90 11.26 5.59 0.40
C PHE A 90 11.07 6.90 1.18
N ILE A 91 10.77 8.00 0.51
CA ILE A 91 10.49 9.29 1.15
C ILE A 91 9.28 9.16 2.09
N TYR A 92 8.23 8.46 1.67
CA TYR A 92 7.07 8.18 2.51
C TYR A 92 7.46 7.40 3.78
N ALA A 93 8.26 6.33 3.64
CA ALA A 93 8.74 5.55 4.77
C ALA A 93 9.62 6.37 5.73
N LEU A 94 10.47 7.26 5.18
CA LEU A 94 11.29 8.18 5.96
C LEU A 94 10.44 9.18 6.74
N ALA A 95 9.44 9.78 6.08
CA ALA A 95 8.49 10.66 6.73
C ALA A 95 7.72 9.93 7.82
N LEU A 96 7.19 8.74 7.53
CA LEU A 96 6.43 7.95 8.50
C LEU A 96 7.27 7.64 9.76
N THR A 97 8.52 7.22 9.58
CA THR A 97 9.42 6.88 10.70
C THR A 97 9.92 8.11 11.48
N ARG A 98 10.09 9.27 10.84
CA ARG A 98 10.54 10.50 11.52
C ARG A 98 9.39 11.29 12.17
N PHE A 99 8.24 11.39 11.51
CA PHE A 99 7.11 12.22 11.94
C PHE A 99 6.14 11.51 12.90
N GLN A 100 6.16 10.17 13.01
CA GLN A 100 5.37 9.45 14.03
C GLN A 100 5.67 9.91 15.47
N LYS A 101 6.86 10.46 15.73
CA LYS A 101 7.23 10.99 17.06
C LYS A 101 6.50 12.29 17.45
N HIS A 102 5.96 13.03 16.47
CA HIS A 102 5.47 14.41 16.67
C HIS A 102 3.95 14.57 16.53
N THR A 103 3.20 13.54 16.15
CA THR A 103 1.79 13.65 15.72
C THR A 103 0.74 13.24 16.75
N ARG A 104 1.06 13.26 18.05
CA ARG A 104 0.10 12.88 19.11
C ARG A 104 -1.06 13.86 19.35
N ALA A 105 -1.01 15.06 18.78
CA ALA A 105 -1.94 16.15 19.14
C ALA A 105 -3.16 16.32 18.22
N VAL A 106 -3.23 15.66 17.05
CA VAL A 106 -4.33 15.87 16.07
C VAL A 106 -5.11 14.58 15.85
N PRO A 107 -6.46 14.60 15.86
CA PRO A 107 -7.27 13.43 15.49
C PRO A 107 -6.90 12.92 14.09
N SER A 108 -6.56 11.63 14.02
CA SER A 108 -6.06 10.97 12.80
C SER A 108 -6.97 11.11 11.57
N MET A 109 -8.27 11.22 11.80
CA MET A 109 -9.29 11.38 10.75
C MET A 109 -9.23 12.77 10.12
N THR A 110 -9.05 13.83 10.92
CA THR A 110 -8.96 15.21 10.44
C THR A 110 -7.68 15.43 9.64
N SER A 111 -6.55 14.88 10.11
CA SER A 111 -5.29 14.93 9.36
C SER A 111 -5.37 14.18 8.03
N ASN A 112 -6.08 13.06 7.97
CA ASN A 112 -6.29 12.32 6.72
C ASN A 112 -7.16 13.11 5.74
N GLY A 113 -8.30 13.64 6.20
CA GLY A 113 -9.19 14.45 5.36
C GLY A 113 -8.46 15.65 4.76
N LEU A 114 -7.66 16.36 5.57
CA LEU A 114 -6.87 17.48 5.08
C LEU A 114 -5.80 17.04 4.07
N GLN A 115 -5.12 15.91 4.30
CA GLN A 115 -4.17 15.34 3.33
C GLN A 115 -4.83 14.92 2.01
N MET A 116 -6.04 14.35 2.07
CA MET A 116 -6.82 13.95 0.90
C MET A 116 -7.23 15.18 0.08
N VAL A 117 -7.75 16.23 0.73
CA VAL A 117 -8.16 17.47 0.05
C VAL A 117 -6.96 18.16 -0.60
N ILE A 118 -5.87 18.37 0.16
CA ILE A 118 -4.66 19.02 -0.38
C ILE A 118 -4.04 18.16 -1.50
N GLY A 119 -3.97 16.86 -1.31
CA GLY A 119 -3.44 15.93 -2.31
C GLY A 119 -4.28 15.89 -3.59
N GLY A 120 -5.60 15.87 -3.46
CA GLY A 120 -6.54 15.91 -4.57
C GLY A 120 -6.48 17.24 -5.33
N LEU A 121 -6.45 18.37 -4.62
CA LEU A 121 -6.32 19.68 -5.26
C LEU A 121 -4.99 19.81 -6.01
N PHE A 122 -3.89 19.32 -5.43
CA PHE A 122 -2.59 19.28 -6.10
C PHE A 122 -2.63 18.46 -7.39
N LEU A 123 -3.25 17.28 -7.38
CA LEU A 123 -3.39 16.44 -8.57
C LEU A 123 -4.31 17.07 -9.62
N LEU A 124 -5.39 17.73 -9.18
CA LEU A 124 -6.28 18.46 -10.07
C LEU A 124 -5.53 19.59 -10.80
N LEU A 125 -4.71 20.36 -10.07
CA LEU A 125 -3.88 21.42 -10.66
C LEU A 125 -2.86 20.84 -11.65
N LEU A 126 -2.22 19.71 -11.33
CA LEU A 126 -1.33 19.04 -12.27
C LEU A 126 -2.08 18.55 -13.52
N SER A 127 -3.25 17.95 -13.37
CA SER A 127 -4.06 17.51 -14.51
C SER A 127 -4.41 18.71 -15.41
N LEU A 128 -4.84 19.84 -14.85
CA LEU A 128 -5.13 21.06 -15.63
C LEU A 128 -3.90 21.62 -16.37
N CYS A 129 -2.69 21.46 -15.82
CA CYS A 129 -1.46 21.96 -16.43
C CYS A 129 -0.86 21.02 -17.48
N PHE A 130 -1.02 19.70 -17.32
CA PHE A 130 -0.30 18.69 -18.11
C PHE A 130 -1.20 17.81 -18.98
N GLU A 131 -2.50 17.71 -18.67
CA GLU A 131 -3.45 16.89 -19.41
C GLU A 131 -4.37 17.76 -20.29
N HIS A 132 -4.60 17.30 -21.52
CA HIS A 132 -5.53 17.96 -22.43
C HIS A 132 -6.94 17.39 -22.21
N VAL A 133 -7.80 18.18 -21.58
CA VAL A 133 -9.20 17.83 -21.32
C VAL A 133 -9.94 17.73 -22.66
N THR A 134 -10.16 16.51 -23.14
CA THR A 134 -10.96 16.25 -24.34
C THR A 134 -12.31 15.66 -23.91
N PRO A 135 -13.43 16.40 -24.02
CA PRO A 135 -14.74 15.96 -23.51
C PRO A 135 -15.19 14.60 -24.03
N SER A 136 -14.79 14.24 -25.25
CA SER A 136 -15.11 12.97 -25.91
C SER A 136 -14.48 11.73 -25.26
N LYS A 137 -13.52 11.89 -24.33
CA LYS A 137 -12.87 10.77 -23.62
C LYS A 137 -13.58 10.37 -22.34
N TYR A 138 -14.55 11.14 -21.85
CA TYR A 138 -15.26 10.83 -20.60
C TYR A 138 -16.49 9.97 -20.89
N SER A 139 -16.34 8.66 -20.70
CA SER A 139 -17.46 7.72 -20.74
C SER A 139 -18.28 7.78 -19.44
N PRO A 140 -19.60 7.55 -19.47
CA PRO A 140 -20.40 7.31 -18.27
C PRO A 140 -19.81 6.22 -17.36
N ALA A 141 -19.14 5.22 -17.94
CA ALA A 141 -18.44 4.18 -17.18
C ALA A 141 -17.26 4.74 -16.37
N ALA A 142 -16.49 5.68 -16.94
CA ALA A 142 -15.38 6.34 -16.24
C ALA A 142 -15.89 7.18 -15.07
N PHE A 143 -17.02 7.88 -15.26
CA PHE A 143 -17.67 8.62 -14.18
C PHE A 143 -18.18 7.69 -13.08
N GLY A 144 -18.80 6.57 -13.45
CA GLY A 144 -19.23 5.54 -12.50
C GLY A 144 -18.07 4.97 -11.68
N ALA A 145 -16.94 4.66 -12.32
CA ALA A 145 -15.72 4.20 -11.65
C ALA A 145 -15.16 5.25 -10.68
N LEU A 146 -15.19 6.53 -11.07
CA LEU A 146 -14.77 7.65 -10.21
C LEU A 146 -15.66 7.78 -8.97
N VAL A 147 -16.99 7.74 -9.14
CA VAL A 147 -17.94 7.79 -8.01
C VAL A 147 -17.74 6.59 -7.08
N TYR A 148 -17.55 5.40 -7.64
CA TYR A 148 -17.25 4.19 -6.88
C TYR A 148 -15.96 4.35 -6.04
N LEU A 149 -14.88 4.87 -6.63
CA LEU A 149 -13.61 5.10 -5.93
C LEU A 149 -13.72 6.17 -4.83
N ILE A 150 -14.52 7.22 -5.05
CA ILE A 150 -14.76 8.24 -4.02
C ILE A 150 -15.51 7.63 -2.83
N ILE A 151 -16.61 6.94 -3.07
CA ILE A 151 -17.47 6.44 -2.00
C ILE A 151 -16.84 5.23 -1.32
N PHE A 152 -16.59 4.15 -2.07
CA PHE A 152 -16.13 2.88 -1.51
C PHE A 152 -14.62 2.86 -1.30
N GLY A 153 -13.85 3.31 -2.29
CA GLY A 153 -12.39 3.31 -2.24
C GLY A 153 -11.81 4.30 -1.22
N SER A 154 -12.52 5.41 -0.97
CA SER A 154 -12.04 6.48 -0.09
C SER A 154 -12.87 6.61 1.17
N VAL A 155 -14.12 7.09 1.09
CA VAL A 155 -14.91 7.43 2.29
C VAL A 155 -15.12 6.20 3.17
N VAL A 156 -15.73 5.15 2.63
CA VAL A 156 -16.02 3.91 3.38
C VAL A 156 -14.72 3.22 3.80
N GLY A 157 -13.79 3.02 2.86
CA GLY A 157 -12.52 2.36 3.12
C GLY A 157 -11.70 3.01 4.24
N TYR A 158 -11.48 4.32 4.18
CA TYR A 158 -10.74 5.04 5.23
C TYR A 158 -11.53 5.15 6.52
N SER A 159 -12.86 5.31 6.51
CA SER A 159 -13.66 5.30 7.72
C SER A 159 -13.55 3.98 8.47
N ILE A 160 -13.64 2.84 7.77
CA ILE A 160 -13.44 1.51 8.36
C ILE A 160 -12.00 1.39 8.88
N PHE A 161 -11.00 1.79 8.09
CA PHE A 161 -9.60 1.74 8.50
C PHE A 161 -9.33 2.52 9.80
N TYR A 162 -9.84 3.76 9.89
CA TYR A 162 -9.68 4.59 11.10
C TYR A 162 -10.51 4.10 12.28
N TRP A 163 -11.71 3.59 12.05
CA TRP A 163 -12.49 2.93 13.10
C TRP A 163 -11.73 1.72 13.65
N LEU A 164 -11.17 0.89 12.76
CA LEU A 164 -10.40 -0.29 13.12
C LEU A 164 -9.12 0.07 13.88
N LEU A 165 -8.45 1.18 13.53
CA LEU A 165 -7.33 1.71 14.29
C LEU A 165 -7.71 2.15 15.71
N ARG A 166 -8.97 2.55 15.95
CA ARG A 166 -9.46 2.93 17.28
C ARG A 166 -9.84 1.72 18.13
N VAL A 167 -10.44 0.70 17.53
CA VAL A 167 -10.98 -0.47 18.26
C VAL A 167 -10.03 -1.68 18.27
N THR A 168 -8.94 -1.66 17.50
CA THR A 168 -7.93 -2.73 17.44
C THR A 168 -6.51 -2.20 17.65
N ASN A 169 -5.49 -3.05 17.52
CA ASN A 169 -4.09 -2.61 17.52
C ASN A 169 -3.69 -2.03 16.16
N ALA A 170 -2.70 -1.13 16.12
CA ALA A 170 -2.27 -0.46 14.89
C ALA A 170 -1.78 -1.40 13.76
N VAL A 171 -1.65 -2.70 14.02
CA VAL A 171 -1.08 -3.64 13.06
C VAL A 171 -2.16 -4.37 12.29
N PHE A 172 -3.27 -4.74 12.94
CA PHE A 172 -4.38 -5.40 12.27
C PHE A 172 -4.92 -4.59 11.07
N PRO A 173 -5.15 -3.27 11.17
CA PRO A 173 -5.56 -2.49 10.01
C PRO A 173 -4.50 -2.46 8.91
N THR A 174 -3.21 -2.58 9.21
CA THR A 174 -2.12 -2.54 8.20
C THR A 174 -1.91 -3.85 7.45
N THR A 175 -2.50 -4.97 7.91
CA THR A 175 -2.40 -6.24 7.19
C THR A 175 -3.10 -6.20 5.84
N PHE A 176 -4.11 -5.33 5.70
CA PHE A 176 -4.83 -5.13 4.44
C PHE A 176 -3.90 -4.77 3.27
N THR A 177 -2.78 -4.07 3.52
CA THR A 177 -1.84 -3.65 2.48
C THR A 177 -1.16 -4.85 1.82
N PHE A 178 -1.01 -5.96 2.55
CA PHE A 178 -0.50 -7.22 2.01
C PHE A 178 -1.62 -8.04 1.38
N VAL A 179 -2.81 -8.07 1.98
CA VAL A 179 -3.94 -8.86 1.45
C VAL A 179 -4.49 -8.27 0.14
N SER A 180 -4.39 -6.95 -0.03
CA SER A 180 -4.92 -6.23 -1.20
C SER A 180 -4.42 -6.78 -2.54
N PRO A 181 -3.10 -6.98 -2.79
CA PRO A 181 -2.61 -7.64 -4.01
C PRO A 181 -3.24 -9.00 -4.32
N VAL A 182 -3.50 -9.82 -3.29
CA VAL A 182 -4.11 -11.14 -3.46
C VAL A 182 -5.58 -11.01 -3.87
N ILE A 183 -6.32 -10.08 -3.25
CA ILE A 183 -7.71 -9.80 -3.64
C ILE A 183 -7.74 -9.25 -5.07
N ALA A 184 -6.86 -8.30 -5.39
CA ALA A 184 -6.77 -7.70 -6.73
C ALA A 184 -6.50 -8.76 -7.80
N MET A 185 -5.59 -9.70 -7.54
CA MET A 185 -5.31 -10.84 -8.41
C MET A 185 -6.55 -11.70 -8.67
N TYR A 186 -7.28 -12.13 -7.64
CA TYR A 186 -8.49 -12.94 -7.84
C TYR A 186 -9.62 -12.15 -8.53
N VAL A 187 -9.74 -10.85 -8.26
CA VAL A 187 -10.69 -9.98 -8.97
C VAL A 187 -10.28 -9.84 -10.45
N GLY A 188 -9.00 -9.72 -10.77
CA GLY A 188 -8.48 -9.72 -12.14
C GLY A 188 -8.83 -11.02 -12.87
N VAL A 189 -8.59 -12.16 -12.25
CA VAL A 189 -8.97 -13.46 -12.82
C VAL A 189 -10.49 -13.56 -13.06
N LEU A 190 -11.31 -13.15 -12.09
CA LEU A 190 -12.78 -13.29 -12.16
C LEU A 190 -13.46 -12.31 -13.14
N PHE A 191 -12.97 -11.07 -13.22
CA PHE A 191 -13.65 -9.99 -13.97
C PHE A 191 -12.92 -9.56 -15.24
N MET A 192 -11.60 -9.78 -15.32
CA MET A 192 -10.77 -9.43 -16.48
C MET A 192 -10.36 -10.68 -17.29
N ASN A 193 -10.81 -11.88 -16.90
CA ASN A 193 -10.45 -13.17 -17.50
C ASN A 193 -8.91 -13.37 -17.57
N GLU A 194 -8.18 -12.88 -16.58
CA GLU A 194 -6.74 -13.11 -16.47
C GLU A 194 -6.46 -14.59 -16.15
N GLU A 195 -5.44 -15.18 -16.77
CA GLU A 195 -5.05 -16.56 -16.47
C GLU A 195 -4.37 -16.66 -15.11
N LEU A 196 -4.84 -17.61 -14.30
CA LEU A 196 -4.29 -17.86 -12.98
C LEU A 196 -3.07 -18.79 -13.13
N THR A 197 -1.88 -18.25 -12.88
CA THR A 197 -0.62 -19.01 -12.99
C THR A 197 -0.19 -19.59 -11.66
N LEU A 198 0.59 -20.68 -11.68
CA LEU A 198 1.16 -21.29 -10.46
C LEU A 198 2.01 -20.27 -9.66
N ALA A 199 2.68 -19.34 -10.34
CA ALA A 199 3.43 -18.26 -9.71
C ALA A 199 2.52 -17.34 -8.89
N MET A 200 1.34 -16.99 -9.41
CA MET A 200 0.34 -16.20 -8.70
C MET A 200 -0.14 -16.89 -7.41
N GLU A 201 -0.40 -18.21 -7.45
CA GLU A 201 -0.85 -18.96 -6.28
C GLU A 201 0.23 -19.06 -5.19
N ILE A 202 1.47 -19.40 -5.58
CA ILE A 202 2.62 -19.44 -4.67
C ILE A 202 2.85 -18.04 -4.09
N GLY A 203 2.72 -17.00 -4.92
CA GLY A 203 2.82 -15.61 -4.51
C GLY A 203 1.78 -15.24 -3.45
N ALA A 204 0.51 -15.57 -3.68
CA ALA A 204 -0.57 -15.36 -2.73
C ALA A 204 -0.31 -16.08 -1.39
N GLY A 205 0.12 -17.34 -1.42
CA GLY A 205 0.49 -18.09 -0.22
C GLY A 205 1.65 -17.45 0.57
N SER A 206 2.66 -16.94 -0.14
CA SER A 206 3.79 -16.23 0.46
C SER A 206 3.38 -14.90 1.10
N VAL A 207 2.47 -14.15 0.48
CA VAL A 207 1.90 -12.92 1.05
C VAL A 207 1.09 -13.20 2.30
N ILE A 208 0.25 -14.25 2.31
CA ILE A 208 -0.50 -14.66 3.51
C ILE A 208 0.48 -15.03 4.64
N SER A 209 1.51 -15.79 4.32
CA SER A 209 2.56 -16.18 5.28
C SER A 209 3.28 -14.96 5.86
N SER A 210 3.59 -13.96 5.02
CA SER A 210 4.16 -12.68 5.44
C SER A 210 3.31 -12.00 6.51
N VAL A 211 2.00 -11.89 6.28
CA VAL A 211 1.05 -11.30 7.24
C VAL A 211 1.12 -12.03 8.58
N VAL A 212 1.14 -13.36 8.56
CA VAL A 212 1.24 -14.17 9.78
C VAL A 212 2.53 -13.87 10.55
N PHE A 213 3.69 -13.86 9.88
CA PHE A 213 4.99 -13.60 10.52
C PHE A 213 5.11 -12.16 11.06
N LEU A 214 4.62 -11.16 10.30
CA LEU A 214 4.63 -9.76 10.71
C LEU A 214 3.75 -9.52 11.94
N ASN A 215 2.62 -10.24 12.06
CA ASN A 215 1.71 -10.12 13.19
C ASN A 215 2.09 -10.99 14.40
N TRP A 216 2.90 -12.04 14.20
CA TRP A 216 3.26 -12.98 15.25
C TRP A 216 3.92 -12.32 16.46
N GLY A 217 4.85 -11.39 16.21
CA GLY A 217 5.58 -10.68 17.28
C GLY A 217 4.69 -9.78 18.15
N LEU A 218 3.56 -9.32 17.61
CA LEU A 218 2.65 -8.40 18.29
C LEU A 218 1.62 -9.13 19.13
N ARG A 219 1.15 -10.30 18.66
CA ARG A 219 0.36 -11.24 19.47
C ARG A 219 1.10 -11.63 20.75
N LYS A 220 2.40 -11.92 20.66
CA LYS A 220 3.24 -12.21 21.84
C LYS A 220 3.36 -11.02 22.80
N LYS A 221 3.54 -9.80 22.28
CA LYS A 221 3.69 -8.59 23.12
C LYS A 221 2.40 -8.20 23.85
N SER A 222 1.25 -8.27 23.16
CA SER A 222 -0.07 -8.02 23.74
C SER A 222 -0.44 -9.04 24.81
N LYS A 223 -0.25 -10.34 24.57
CA LYS A 223 -0.46 -11.38 25.60
C LYS A 223 0.40 -11.17 26.84
N ARG A 224 1.68 -10.79 26.67
CA ARG A 224 2.61 -10.59 27.79
C ARG A 224 2.21 -9.39 28.65
N GLN A 225 1.84 -8.26 28.03
CA GLN A 225 1.33 -7.08 28.75
C GLN A 225 0.02 -7.36 29.50
N GLN A 226 -0.86 -8.19 28.94
CA GLN A 226 -2.11 -8.58 29.59
C GLN A 226 -1.85 -9.48 30.82
N ILE A 227 -0.89 -10.41 30.73
CA ILE A 227 -0.48 -11.27 31.86
C ILE A 227 0.17 -10.43 32.97
N ASP A 228 1.01 -9.45 32.62
CA ASP A 228 1.68 -8.60 33.61
C ASP A 228 0.68 -7.69 34.34
N MET A 229 -0.34 -7.16 33.67
CA MET A 229 -1.45 -6.40 34.30
C MET A 229 -2.24 -7.24 35.31
N ILE A 230 -2.55 -8.50 34.97
CA ILE A 230 -3.26 -9.41 35.88
C ILE A 230 -2.42 -9.72 37.12
N LYS A 231 -1.10 -9.81 36.98
CA LYS A 231 -0.18 -10.06 38.08
C LYS A 231 0.01 -8.86 39.00
N SER A 232 -0.02 -7.63 38.47
CA SER A 232 0.09 -6.40 39.28
C SER A 232 -1.21 -6.01 40.01
N ALA A 233 -2.34 -6.63 39.66
CA ALA A 233 -3.63 -6.41 40.29
C ALA A 233 -3.94 -7.39 41.45
N ARG A 234 -3.00 -8.29 41.76
CA ARG A 234 -3.00 -9.15 42.95
C ARG A 234 -1.94 -8.66 43.92
#